data_AF-A0A6P7STE8-F1
#
_entry.id   AF-A0A6P7STE8-F1
#
_cell.length_a   1.000
_cell.length_b   1.000
_cell.length_c   1.000
_cell.angle_alpha   90.00
_cell.angle_beta   90.00
_cell.angle_gamma   90.00
#
_symmetry.space_group_name_H-M   'P 1'
#
loop_
_entity.id
_entity.type
_entity.pdbx_description
1 polymer ?
#
loop_
_entity_poly.entity_id
_entity_poly.type
_entity_poly.pdbx_seq_one_letter_code
_entity_poly.pdbx_strand_id
1 'polypeptide(L)'
;MPFSIFLRVFLLVRNSHKGNVYSLQMSAKGKINVEKWDPNADGELNEVNLRKKLKKKGCNCLTYEYPPGTVFCDHTYGHSKKDAILTGQYEVFMYGQKAVLQPGDMIDIPANTIHNTAVVGNKFVQFFDASVIY
;
A
#
# COMPACT_ATOMS: atom_id res chain seq x y z
N MET A 1 27.38 -15.55 37.80
CA MET A 1 27.63 -14.27 37.10
C MET A 1 29.14 -14.12 36.92
N PRO A 2 29.69 -13.52 35.83
CA PRO A 2 29.05 -12.70 34.77
C PRO A 2 29.23 -13.29 33.34
N PHE A 3 28.24 -13.21 32.44
CA PHE A 3 28.03 -12.20 31.39
C PHE A 3 29.09 -12.13 30.26
N SER A 4 28.69 -12.47 29.04
CA SER A 4 29.21 -11.91 27.77
C SER A 4 28.12 -12.11 26.70
N ILE A 5 27.32 -11.07 26.42
CA ILE A 5 27.45 -10.07 25.34
C ILE A 5 27.16 -10.68 23.95
N PHE A 6 26.02 -10.24 23.40
CA PHE A 6 25.59 -10.40 22.02
C PHE A 6 26.56 -9.70 21.05
N LEU A 7 26.98 -10.39 19.99
CA LEU A 7 27.27 -9.74 18.70
C LEU A 7 27.14 -10.77 17.57
N ARG A 8 25.99 -10.76 16.87
CA ARG A 8 25.84 -11.50 15.61
C ARG A 8 26.68 -10.79 14.55
N VAL A 9 27.72 -11.49 14.09
CA VAL A 9 28.59 -11.10 13.00
C VAL A 9 27.78 -11.09 11.70
N PHE A 10 27.66 -9.92 11.07
CA PHE A 10 27.26 -9.81 9.67
C PHE A 10 28.38 -10.38 8.79
N LEU A 11 28.12 -11.51 8.14
CA LEU A 11 29.03 -12.06 7.14
C LEU A 11 28.92 -11.22 5.87
N LEU A 12 29.94 -10.41 5.62
CA LEU A 12 30.23 -9.78 4.33
C LEU A 12 30.59 -10.87 3.31
N VAL A 13 29.68 -11.21 2.40
CA VAL A 13 30.02 -11.97 1.19
C VAL A 13 30.39 -10.97 0.09
N ARG A 14 31.63 -11.08 -0.39
CA ARG A 14 32.19 -10.29 -1.49
C ARG A 14 31.64 -10.76 -2.86
N ASN A 15 31.40 -9.78 -3.72
CA ASN A 15 30.95 -9.84 -5.11
C ASN A 15 31.71 -10.81 -6.03
N SER A 16 31.00 -11.41 -6.99
CA SER A 16 31.52 -11.63 -8.36
C SER A 16 30.39 -11.80 -9.39
N HIS A 17 30.31 -10.84 -10.32
CA HIS A 17 29.79 -10.91 -11.70
C HIS A 17 28.53 -11.74 -12.03
N LYS A 18 27.40 -11.04 -12.26
CA LYS A 18 26.72 -10.86 -13.56
C LYS A 18 25.37 -10.17 -13.35
N GLY A 19 25.01 -9.32 -14.31
CA GLY A 19 24.00 -8.27 -14.18
C GLY A 19 22.62 -8.75 -13.71
N ASN A 20 22.12 -8.11 -12.67
CA ASN A 20 20.94 -7.29 -12.85
C ASN A 20 21.06 -6.10 -11.91
N VAL A 21 20.98 -4.91 -12.49
CA VAL A 21 21.10 -3.66 -11.76
C VAL A 21 19.87 -3.61 -10.87
N TYR A 22 20.00 -3.95 -9.59
CA TYR A 22 19.14 -3.35 -8.57
C TYR A 22 19.54 -1.87 -8.56
N SER A 23 19.10 -1.15 -9.58
CA SER A 23 19.00 0.29 -9.55
C SER A 23 18.01 0.51 -8.42
N LEU A 24 18.56 0.62 -7.20
CA LEU A 24 17.98 1.43 -6.16
C LEU A 24 17.72 2.76 -6.85
N GLN A 25 16.52 2.89 -7.40
CA GLN A 25 15.98 4.17 -7.81
C GLN A 25 15.73 4.88 -6.47
N MET A 26 16.82 5.38 -5.89
CA MET A 26 16.81 6.46 -4.94
C MET A 26 16.39 7.70 -5.74
N SER A 27 15.11 7.75 -6.11
CA SER A 27 14.54 8.85 -6.88
C SER A 27 13.15 9.14 -6.35
N ALA A 28 13.03 10.39 -5.87
CA ALA A 28 11.98 11.00 -5.07
C ALA A 28 11.92 10.55 -3.59
N LYS A 29 12.03 11.52 -2.67
CA LYS A 29 11.56 11.41 -1.28
C LYS A 29 10.03 11.31 -1.26
N GLY A 30 9.46 10.30 -1.92
CA GLY A 30 8.03 10.03 -1.85
C GLY A 30 7.65 9.72 -0.41
N LYS A 31 6.49 10.21 0.04
CA LYS A 31 5.96 9.93 1.37
C LYS A 31 4.60 9.27 1.19
N ILE A 32 4.34 8.24 2.00
CA ILE A 32 2.98 7.69 2.07
C ILE A 32 2.05 8.77 2.64
N ASN A 33 0.99 9.07 1.90
CA ASN A 33 -0.10 9.93 2.33
C ASN A 33 -1.37 9.09 2.50
N VAL A 34 -1.84 8.99 3.74
CA VAL A 34 -3.10 8.29 4.06
C VAL A 34 -4.16 9.33 4.37
N GLU A 35 -5.16 9.44 3.50
CA GLU A 35 -6.39 10.18 3.76
C GLU A 35 -7.30 9.32 4.64
N LYS A 36 -7.81 9.91 5.73
CA LYS A 36 -8.77 9.24 6.63
C LYS A 36 -10.21 9.55 6.19
N TRP A 37 -11.10 8.60 6.44
CA TRP A 37 -12.54 8.83 6.32
C TRP A 37 -13.01 9.88 7.32
N ASP A 38 -13.90 10.78 6.90
CA ASP A 38 -14.51 11.77 7.78
C ASP A 38 -16.02 11.48 7.90
N PRO A 39 -16.48 10.88 9.01
CA PRO A 39 -17.90 10.58 9.20
C PRO A 39 -18.82 11.79 9.17
N ASN A 40 -18.31 12.99 9.50
CA ASN A 40 -19.13 14.21 9.50
C ASN A 40 -19.39 14.71 8.08
N ALA A 41 -18.40 14.57 7.19
CA ALA A 41 -18.51 15.00 5.80
C ALA A 41 -19.07 13.92 4.87
N ASP A 42 -18.70 12.66 5.13
CA ASP A 42 -18.93 11.54 4.23
C ASP A 42 -20.03 10.56 4.72
N GLY A 43 -20.47 10.70 5.98
CA GLY A 43 -21.43 9.81 6.61
C GLY A 43 -20.82 8.49 7.11
N GLU A 44 -21.66 7.50 7.38
CA GLU A 44 -21.20 6.16 7.76
C GLU A 44 -20.31 5.55 6.65
N LEU A 45 -19.23 4.89 7.04
CA LEU A 45 -18.40 4.15 6.11
C LEU A 45 -19.16 2.92 5.61
N ASN A 46 -19.60 2.99 4.35
CA ASN A 46 -20.19 1.87 3.62
C ASN A 46 -19.85 2.01 2.13
N GLU A 47 -20.09 0.96 1.34
CA GLU A 47 -19.79 0.95 -0.09
C GLU A 47 -20.44 2.14 -0.84
N VAL A 48 -21.70 2.47 -0.52
CA VAL A 48 -22.44 3.53 -1.20
C VAL A 48 -21.77 4.88 -0.99
N ASN A 49 -21.46 5.22 0.26
CA ASN A 49 -20.83 6.49 0.61
C ASN A 49 -19.39 6.58 0.10
N LEU A 50 -18.62 5.48 0.20
CA LEU A 50 -17.24 5.44 -0.29
C LEU A 50 -17.18 5.63 -1.81
N ARG A 51 -18.03 4.92 -2.56
CA ARG A 51 -18.17 5.08 -4.01
C ARG A 51 -18.61 6.50 -4.38
N LYS A 52 -19.54 7.08 -3.62
CA LYS A 52 -19.98 8.48 -3.81
C LYS A 52 -18.84 9.47 -3.61
N LYS A 53 -18.02 9.31 -2.57
CA LYS A 53 -16.83 10.14 -2.32
C LYS A 53 -15.84 10.05 -3.48
N LEU A 54 -15.49 8.85 -3.91
CA LEU A 54 -14.54 8.63 -5.00
C LEU A 54 -15.07 9.15 -6.34
N LYS A 55 -16.36 8.98 -6.63
CA LYS A 55 -17.01 9.54 -7.82
C LYS A 55 -16.99 11.08 -7.83
N LYS A 56 -17.20 11.73 -6.68
CA LYS A 56 -17.06 13.19 -6.55
C LYS A 56 -15.62 13.66 -6.85
N LYS A 57 -14.62 12.82 -6.61
CA LYS A 57 -13.21 13.07 -6.97
C LYS A 57 -12.89 12.77 -8.44
N GLY A 58 -13.87 12.39 -9.26
CA GLY A 58 -13.68 12.09 -10.68
C GLY A 58 -13.13 10.69 -10.96
N CYS A 59 -13.09 9.80 -9.96
CA CYS A 59 -12.58 8.45 -10.14
C CYS A 59 -13.69 7.48 -10.55
N ASN A 60 -13.35 6.53 -11.42
CA ASN A 60 -14.09 5.29 -11.54
C ASN A 60 -13.49 4.23 -10.61
N CYS A 61 -14.33 3.37 -10.06
CA CYS A 61 -13.90 2.44 -9.01
C CYS A 61 -14.29 1.01 -9.33
N LEU A 62 -13.30 0.12 -9.28
CA LEU A 62 -13.51 -1.32 -9.19
C LEU A 62 -13.44 -1.73 -7.73
N THR A 63 -14.26 -2.71 -7.35
CA THR A 63 -14.27 -3.25 -5.99
C THR A 63 -13.60 -4.62 -6.02
N TYR A 64 -12.67 -4.83 -5.11
CA TYR A 64 -11.97 -6.10 -4.93
C TYR A 64 -12.16 -6.61 -3.51
N GLU A 65 -12.10 -7.93 -3.37
CA GLU A 65 -12.12 -8.63 -2.09
C GLU A 65 -11.06 -9.73 -2.09
N TYR A 66 -10.25 -9.78 -1.04
CA TYR A 66 -9.16 -10.75 -0.91
C TYR A 66 -9.07 -11.34 0.51
N PRO A 67 -8.76 -12.65 0.64
CA PRO A 67 -8.62 -13.30 1.94
C PRO A 67 -7.34 -12.89 2.69
N PRO A 68 -7.28 -13.13 4.01
CA PRO A 68 -6.05 -13.01 4.80
C PRO A 68 -4.85 -13.73 4.18
N GLY A 69 -3.68 -13.07 4.20
CA GLY A 69 -2.44 -13.65 3.69
C GLY A 69 -2.25 -13.54 2.17
N THR A 70 -3.19 -12.95 1.43
CA THR A 70 -2.94 -12.57 0.04
C THR A 70 -1.84 -11.52 -0.03
N VAL A 71 -0.86 -11.73 -0.92
CA VAL A 71 0.27 -10.83 -1.16
C VAL A 71 0.33 -10.49 -2.65
N PHE A 72 0.50 -9.21 -2.95
CA PHE A 72 0.79 -8.70 -4.29
C PHE A 72 2.23 -8.21 -4.30
N CYS A 73 3.10 -8.97 -4.96
CA CYS A 73 4.53 -8.66 -5.08
C CYS A 73 4.78 -7.30 -5.75
N ASP A 74 6.02 -6.81 -5.69
CA ASP A 74 6.43 -5.53 -6.30
C ASP A 74 5.91 -5.40 -7.73
N HIS A 75 5.13 -4.34 -7.96
CA HIS A 75 4.56 -4.00 -9.26
C HIS A 75 4.36 -2.49 -9.38
N THR A 76 4.02 -2.04 -10.59
CA THR A 76 3.72 -0.65 -10.87
C THR A 76 2.70 -0.55 -12.01
N TYR A 77 1.99 0.57 -12.07
CA TYR A 77 1.06 0.90 -13.15
C TYR A 77 1.47 2.19 -13.85
N GLY A 78 1.13 2.33 -15.13
CA GLY A 78 1.40 3.54 -15.91
C GLY A 78 0.52 4.74 -15.55
N HIS A 79 -0.47 4.56 -14.66
CA HIS A 79 -1.39 5.58 -14.19
C HIS A 79 -1.43 5.62 -12.66
N SER A 80 -1.80 6.77 -12.11
CA SER A 80 -2.02 6.93 -10.67
C SER A 80 -3.36 6.33 -10.27
N LYS A 81 -3.40 5.70 -9.10
CA LYS A 81 -4.63 5.16 -8.52
C LYS A 81 -4.75 5.51 -7.05
N LYS A 82 -5.94 5.29 -6.49
CA LYS A 82 -6.25 5.41 -5.07
C LYS A 82 -6.89 4.12 -4.59
N ASP A 83 -6.27 3.49 -3.59
CA ASP A 83 -6.85 2.33 -2.92
C ASP A 83 -7.60 2.82 -1.68
N ALA A 84 -8.89 2.49 -1.57
CA ALA A 84 -9.78 2.92 -0.49
C ALA A 84 -10.36 1.73 0.28
N ILE A 85 -9.99 1.57 1.54
CA ILE A 85 -10.31 0.37 2.33
C ILE A 85 -11.73 0.47 2.90
N LEU A 86 -12.57 -0.51 2.59
CA LEU A 86 -13.90 -0.63 3.17
C LEU A 86 -13.91 -1.56 4.39
N THR A 87 -13.20 -2.68 4.31
CA THR A 87 -13.11 -3.68 5.39
C THR A 87 -11.69 -4.28 5.47
N GLY A 88 -11.40 -4.96 6.59
CA GLY A 88 -10.12 -5.64 6.79
C GLY A 88 -8.94 -4.68 7.00
N GLN A 89 -7.71 -5.20 6.90
CA GLN A 89 -6.49 -4.41 7.02
C GLN A 89 -5.55 -4.71 5.84
N TYR A 90 -5.05 -3.64 5.22
CA TYR A 90 -4.27 -3.75 3.99
C TYR A 90 -2.93 -3.05 4.17
N GLU A 91 -1.85 -3.80 4.15
CA GLU A 91 -0.50 -3.25 4.21
C GLU A 91 -0.06 -2.81 2.82
N VAL A 92 0.54 -1.63 2.74
CA VAL A 92 1.17 -1.10 1.54
C VAL A 92 2.62 -0.74 1.85
N PHE A 93 3.54 -1.20 0.99
CA PHE A 93 4.93 -0.79 1.00
C PHE A 93 5.26 -0.01 -0.26
N MET A 94 5.65 1.25 -0.11
CA MET A 94 6.13 2.12 -1.19
C MET A 94 7.09 3.17 -0.64
N TYR A 95 8.02 3.65 -1.46
CA TYR A 95 9.04 4.64 -1.05
C TYR A 95 9.87 4.24 0.18
N GLY A 96 10.13 2.93 0.35
CA GLY A 96 10.81 2.39 1.52
C GLY A 96 10.02 2.51 2.84
N GLN A 97 8.75 2.91 2.76
CA GLN A 97 7.84 3.09 3.89
C GLN A 97 6.76 2.03 3.87
N LYS A 98 6.25 1.70 5.05
CA LYS A 98 5.15 0.76 5.26
C LYS A 98 4.00 1.47 5.93
N ALA A 99 2.78 1.23 5.47
CA ALA A 99 1.55 1.67 6.14
C ALA A 99 0.55 0.51 6.18
N VAL A 100 -0.08 0.30 7.34
CA VAL A 100 -1.21 -0.63 7.48
C VAL A 100 -2.50 0.18 7.48
N LEU A 101 -3.23 0.11 6.38
CA LEU A 101 -4.48 0.82 6.17
C LEU A 101 -5.61 0.11 6.91
N GLN A 102 -6.45 0.90 7.58
CA GLN A 102 -7.65 0.47 8.28
C GLN A 102 -8.91 0.80 7.46
N PRO A 103 -10.08 0.26 7.81
CA PRO A 103 -11.35 0.68 7.19
C PRO A 103 -11.52 2.21 7.24
N GLY A 104 -11.77 2.80 6.07
CA GLY A 104 -11.89 4.24 5.88
C GLY A 104 -10.60 4.93 5.44
N ASP A 105 -9.46 4.24 5.48
CA ASP A 105 -8.21 4.78 4.96
C ASP A 105 -8.18 4.73 3.44
N MET A 106 -7.61 5.78 2.85
CA MET A 106 -7.37 5.87 1.41
C MET A 106 -5.91 6.26 1.18
N ILE A 107 -5.24 5.58 0.25
CA ILE A 107 -3.85 5.86 -0.10
C ILE A 107 -3.75 6.24 -1.58
N ASP A 108 -2.94 7.25 -1.90
CA ASP A 108 -2.57 7.55 -3.28
C ASP A 108 -1.35 6.73 -3.69
N ILE A 109 -1.44 6.06 -4.83
CA ILE A 109 -0.34 5.34 -5.47
C ILE A 109 -0.06 6.03 -6.80
N PRO A 110 0.99 6.87 -6.87
CA PRO A 110 1.31 7.60 -8.09
C PRO A 110 1.76 6.68 -9.24
N ALA A 111 1.50 7.11 -10.47
CA ALA A 111 1.96 6.43 -11.68
C ALA A 111 3.46 6.10 -11.59
N ASN A 112 3.83 4.93 -12.09
CA ASN A 112 5.19 4.42 -12.13
C ASN A 112 5.87 4.26 -10.75
N THR A 113 5.08 4.22 -9.66
CA THR A 113 5.59 3.92 -8.31
C THR A 113 5.57 2.42 -8.06
N ILE A 114 6.76 1.84 -7.86
CA ILE A 114 6.88 0.46 -7.38
C ILE A 114 6.30 0.37 -5.98
N HIS A 115 5.36 -0.56 -5.81
CA HIS A 115 4.75 -0.88 -4.54
C HIS A 115 4.43 -2.37 -4.44
N ASN A 116 4.32 -2.85 -3.22
CA ASN A 116 3.72 -4.15 -2.92
C ASN A 116 2.68 -3.98 -1.83
N THR A 117 1.76 -4.94 -1.75
CA THR A 117 0.68 -4.91 -0.79
C THR A 117 0.39 -6.30 -0.23
N ALA A 118 -0.21 -6.33 0.96
CA ALA A 118 -0.62 -7.57 1.60
C ALA A 118 -1.91 -7.38 2.38
N VAL A 119 -2.78 -8.38 2.34
CA VAL A 119 -3.90 -8.48 3.27
C VAL A 119 -3.34 -8.98 4.60
N VAL A 120 -3.36 -8.09 5.59
CA VAL A 120 -2.88 -8.38 6.94
C VAL A 120 -4.07 -8.54 7.89
N GLY A 121 -3.85 -9.23 9.01
CA GLY A 121 -4.92 -9.56 9.97
C GLY A 121 -5.66 -10.85 9.61
N ASN A 122 -6.88 -11.00 10.11
CA ASN A 122 -7.67 -12.25 10.05
C ASN A 122 -9.03 -12.11 9.36
N LYS A 123 -9.28 -10.98 8.68
CA LYS A 123 -10.51 -10.72 7.93
C LYS A 123 -10.18 -10.50 6.46
N PHE A 124 -11.16 -10.79 5.60
CA PHE A 124 -11.10 -10.36 4.22
C PHE A 124 -10.96 -8.84 4.16
N VAL A 125 -10.13 -8.38 3.23
CA VAL A 125 -10.09 -6.97 2.85
C VAL A 125 -11.00 -6.78 1.66
N GLN A 126 -11.95 -5.87 1.79
CA GLN A 126 -12.67 -5.29 0.66
C GLN A 126 -12.17 -3.85 0.47
N PHE A 127 -11.79 -3.51 -0.76
CA PHE A 127 -11.35 -2.15 -1.09
C PHE A 127 -11.76 -1.74 -2.49
N PHE A 128 -11.70 -0.44 -2.75
CA PHE A 128 -11.96 0.16 -4.04
C PHE A 128 -10.63 0.56 -4.66
N ASP A 129 -10.33 0.03 -5.84
CA ASP A 129 -9.29 0.55 -6.73
C ASP A 129 -9.93 1.66 -7.56
N ALA A 130 -9.50 2.89 -7.31
CA ALA A 130 -10.06 4.08 -7.93
C ALA A 130 -9.02 4.79 -8.79
N SER A 131 -9.29 4.89 -10.09
CA SER A 131 -8.43 5.57 -11.05
C SER A 131 -9.20 6.69 -11.76
N VAL A 132 -8.50 7.79 -12.07
CA VAL A 132 -9.08 8.88 -12.86
C VAL A 132 -9.17 8.41 -14.31
N ILE A 133 -10.35 8.53 -14.92
CA ILE A 133 -10.52 8.32 -16.36
C ILE A 133 -10.09 9.63 -17.04
N TYR A 134 -9.09 9.54 -17.92
CA TYR A 134 -8.72 10.62 -18.85
C TYR A 134 -9.65 10.64 -20.06
#